data_AF-A0A9E3U8G8-F1
#
_entry.id   AF-A0A9E3U8G8-F1
#
_cell.length_a   1.000
_cell.length_b   1.000
_cell.length_c   1.000
_cell.angle_alpha   90.00
_cell.angle_beta   90.00
_cell.angle_gamma   90.00
#
_symmetry.space_group_name_H-M   'P 1'
#
loop_
_entity.id
_entity.type
_entity.pdbx_description
1 polymer ?
#
loop_
_entity_poly.entity_id
_entity_poly.type
_entity_poly.pdbx_seq_one_letter_code
_entity_poly.pdbx_strand_id
1 'polypeptide(L)'
;MSNLRKKLVLVTGLLAATSVAAGGLVACSEDTTVTPDDGGSEGGPDTGTPDNVAPDAGDAGPDVIIVEAGTLAEFITANAAATCARYKDCCGSPAFDTAKCLAEFGTYGWVSSNTDLAVNGVATGGKVTYDPVVGSACLTAIRNMTCKNTPSAEHKNALDKCYAAATGTVALNQPCLSNAECANTGYCDTANDGGTCTALKAANDPCTINGAQSNECSYRGAGASQCLNGACAPALANGEECTYHYDCQSGGCNAADQGDGGFVVTCENNVDFLAGICELYVPDGG
;
A
#
# COMPACT_ATOMS: atom_id res chain seq x y z
N MET A 1 -16.42 -22.81 18.17
CA MET A 1 -16.58 -21.67 17.24
C MET A 1 -16.85 -20.37 18.01
N SER A 2 -15.93 -19.88 18.85
CA SER A 2 -16.16 -18.64 19.65
C SER A 2 -14.92 -17.75 19.89
N ASN A 3 -13.79 -18.01 19.22
CA ASN A 3 -12.54 -17.26 19.47
C ASN A 3 -12.00 -16.45 18.28
N LEU A 4 -12.66 -16.50 17.10
CA LEU A 4 -12.19 -15.76 15.92
C LEU A 4 -12.49 -14.25 16.00
N ARG A 5 -13.55 -13.84 16.71
CA ARG A 5 -13.96 -12.42 16.80
C ARG A 5 -13.08 -11.54 17.69
N LYS A 6 -12.21 -12.13 18.53
CA LYS A 6 -11.28 -11.36 19.39
C LYS A 6 -9.89 -11.16 18.77
N LYS A 7 -9.51 -11.99 17.79
CA LYS A 7 -8.23 -11.85 17.07
C LYS A 7 -8.32 -10.99 15.82
N LEU A 8 -9.53 -10.77 15.29
CA LEU A 8 -9.81 -9.81 14.21
C LEU A 8 -9.72 -8.33 14.64
N VAL A 9 -9.14 -8.05 15.81
CA VAL A 9 -8.76 -6.69 16.25
C VAL A 9 -7.28 -6.43 15.91
N LEU A 10 -6.51 -7.46 15.54
CA LEU A 10 -5.22 -7.26 14.87
C LEU A 10 -5.49 -6.90 13.40
N VAL A 11 -5.08 -5.70 12.99
CA VAL A 11 -5.12 -5.09 11.65
C VAL A 11 -6.39 -4.33 11.26
N THR A 12 -7.49 -4.43 12.01
CA THR A 12 -8.61 -3.46 11.90
C THR A 12 -8.86 -2.82 13.26
N GLY A 13 -8.12 -1.74 13.52
CA GLY A 13 -8.14 -1.01 14.77
C GLY A 13 -9.51 -0.41 15.07
N LEU A 14 -10.16 -0.92 16.12
CA LEU A 14 -11.28 -0.26 16.78
C LEU A 14 -10.93 -0.14 18.27
N LEU A 15 -10.24 0.94 18.62
CA LEU A 15 -10.06 1.41 20.00
C LEU A 15 -10.60 2.82 20.08
N ALA A 16 -11.71 2.99 20.81
CA ALA A 16 -12.26 4.29 21.13
C ALA A 16 -11.40 4.93 22.22
N ALA A 17 -10.62 5.96 21.89
CA ALA A 17 -9.94 6.81 22.85
C ALA A 17 -10.31 8.28 22.59
N THR A 18 -10.88 8.92 23.61
CA THR A 18 -11.10 10.36 23.66
C THR A 18 -9.79 11.07 23.99
N SER A 19 -9.30 11.95 23.11
CA SER A 19 -8.12 12.78 23.38
C SER A 19 -8.43 14.28 23.26
N VAL A 20 -7.83 15.03 24.18
CA VAL A 20 -7.95 16.49 24.36
C VAL A 20 -6.82 17.17 23.60
N ALA A 21 -7.17 18.21 22.83
CA ALA A 21 -6.28 18.92 21.92
C ALA A 21 -5.20 19.77 22.62
N ALA A 22 -4.02 19.84 22.00
CA ALA A 22 -3.12 21.00 22.09
C ALA A 22 -2.38 21.17 20.75
N GLY A 23 -2.61 22.30 20.09
CA GLY A 23 -2.06 22.60 18.77
C GLY A 23 -0.63 23.18 18.81
N GLY A 24 0.09 22.94 17.72
CA GLY A 24 1.35 23.61 17.39
C GLY A 24 1.57 23.54 15.88
N LEU A 25 1.40 24.69 15.19
CA LEU A 25 1.72 24.87 13.78
C LEU A 25 3.24 25.08 13.63
N VAL A 26 3.90 24.24 12.82
CA VAL A 26 5.24 24.52 12.28
C VAL A 26 5.16 24.42 10.76
N ALA A 27 5.46 25.53 10.09
CA ALA A 27 5.57 25.62 8.65
C ALA A 27 7.04 25.47 8.23
N CYS A 28 7.32 24.58 7.29
CA CYS A 28 8.58 24.55 6.55
C CYS A 28 8.26 24.52 5.05
N SER A 29 8.61 25.62 4.37
CA SER A 29 8.82 25.65 2.91
C SER A 29 10.31 25.44 2.68
N GLU A 30 10.69 24.52 1.80
CA GLU A 30 11.88 24.71 0.96
C GLU A 30 11.61 24.25 -0.47
N ASP A 31 11.90 25.19 -1.36
CA ASP A 31 11.88 25.19 -2.81
C ASP A 31 13.20 24.57 -3.29
N THR A 32 13.14 23.52 -4.11
CA THR A 32 14.33 22.97 -4.77
C THR A 32 14.15 23.07 -6.27
N THR A 33 14.71 24.13 -6.84
CA THR A 33 14.89 24.29 -8.28
C THR A 33 15.88 23.24 -8.79
N VAL A 34 15.45 22.46 -9.79
CA VAL A 34 16.30 21.50 -10.50
C VAL A 34 16.94 22.25 -11.68
N THR A 35 18.26 22.37 -11.68
CA THR A 35 19.03 22.78 -12.86
C THR A 35 19.08 21.62 -13.87
N PRO A 36 18.80 21.87 -15.17
CA PRO A 36 19.05 20.88 -16.21
C PRO A 36 20.56 20.84 -16.52
N ASP A 37 21.15 19.66 -16.39
CA ASP A 37 22.53 19.41 -16.83
C ASP A 37 22.51 19.15 -18.34
N ASP A 38 23.19 20.03 -19.08
CA ASP A 38 23.39 19.97 -20.52
C ASP A 38 24.61 19.10 -20.87
N GLY A 39 24.42 18.16 -21.80
CA GLY A 39 25.41 17.90 -22.86
C GLY A 39 26.55 16.92 -22.58
N GLY A 40 26.48 15.75 -23.22
CA GLY A 40 27.60 14.82 -23.36
C GLY A 40 27.37 13.78 -24.44
N SER A 41 27.42 14.21 -25.70
CA SER A 41 27.44 13.36 -26.89
C SER A 41 28.89 13.08 -27.30
N GLU A 42 29.31 11.82 -27.32
CA GLU A 42 30.36 11.33 -28.24
C GLU A 42 30.10 9.84 -28.52
N GLY A 43 29.50 9.56 -29.68
CA GLY A 43 29.42 8.22 -30.24
C GLY A 43 30.71 7.87 -30.98
N GLY A 44 31.37 6.81 -30.53
CA GLY A 44 32.45 6.14 -31.28
C GLY A 44 32.04 4.71 -31.62
N PRO A 45 32.26 4.22 -32.87
CA PRO A 45 32.02 2.83 -33.20
C PRO A 45 33.06 1.93 -32.52
N ASP A 46 32.59 1.07 -31.64
CA ASP A 46 33.36 0.01 -31.00
C ASP A 46 33.82 -1.01 -32.06
N THR A 47 35.13 -1.10 -32.26
CA THR A 47 35.79 -2.12 -33.08
C THR A 47 36.69 -3.02 -32.24
N GLY A 48 36.38 -3.14 -30.94
CA GLY A 48 37.04 -4.00 -29.98
C GLY A 48 36.79 -5.49 -30.25
N THR A 49 37.87 -6.25 -30.09
CA THR A 49 37.97 -7.70 -30.24
C THR A 49 37.05 -8.43 -29.25
N PRO A 50 36.47 -9.61 -29.56
CA PRO A 50 35.68 -10.36 -28.58
C PRO A 50 36.58 -10.75 -27.40
N ASP A 51 36.39 -10.05 -26.29
CA ASP A 51 37.07 -10.33 -25.04
C ASP A 51 36.42 -11.58 -24.45
N ASN A 52 37.17 -12.69 -24.45
CA ASN A 52 36.83 -13.92 -23.73
C ASN A 52 37.04 -13.65 -22.24
N VAL A 53 36.20 -12.81 -21.66
CA VAL A 53 36.14 -12.63 -20.21
C VAL A 53 35.49 -13.88 -19.64
N ALA A 54 36.24 -14.59 -18.81
CA ALA A 54 35.72 -15.66 -17.96
C ALA A 54 34.46 -15.16 -17.21
N PRO A 55 33.48 -16.02 -16.91
CA PRO A 55 32.27 -15.61 -16.19
C PRO A 55 32.69 -14.97 -14.87
N ASP A 56 32.39 -13.67 -14.74
CA ASP A 56 32.70 -12.89 -13.55
C ASP A 56 31.78 -13.40 -12.44
N ALA A 57 32.38 -14.10 -11.46
CA ALA A 57 31.67 -14.76 -10.36
C ALA A 57 31.22 -13.77 -9.27
N GLY A 58 30.85 -12.54 -9.66
CA GLY A 58 30.68 -11.40 -8.77
C GLY A 58 29.26 -10.87 -8.65
N ASP A 59 28.35 -11.15 -9.59
CA ASP A 59 26.98 -10.63 -9.53
C ASP A 59 25.99 -11.71 -9.06
N ALA A 60 26.10 -12.07 -7.79
CA ALA A 60 25.11 -12.87 -7.08
C ALA A 60 24.07 -11.98 -6.39
N GLY A 61 23.71 -10.85 -7.00
CA GLY A 61 22.47 -10.18 -6.65
C GLY A 61 21.32 -11.19 -6.78
N PRO A 62 20.33 -11.19 -5.88
CA PRO A 62 19.16 -12.05 -6.06
C PRO A 62 18.55 -11.75 -7.42
N ASP A 63 18.45 -12.77 -8.29
CA ASP A 63 17.85 -12.65 -9.61
C ASP A 63 16.50 -11.95 -9.46
N VAL A 64 16.40 -10.73 -9.99
CA VAL A 64 15.15 -9.99 -10.02
C VAL A 64 14.29 -10.63 -11.08
N ILE A 65 13.58 -11.70 -10.73
CA ILE A 65 12.56 -12.30 -11.59
C ILE A 65 11.42 -11.29 -11.66
N ILE A 66 11.45 -10.46 -12.70
CA ILE A 66 10.33 -9.58 -13.07
C ILE A 66 9.14 -10.51 -13.31
N VAL A 67 8.14 -10.42 -12.44
CA VAL A 67 6.86 -11.07 -12.70
C VAL A 67 5.99 -10.06 -13.39
N GLU A 68 5.85 -10.28 -14.69
CA GLU A 68 4.95 -9.50 -15.52
C GLU A 68 3.51 -10.01 -15.30
N ALA A 69 2.61 -9.07 -15.02
CA ALA A 69 1.18 -9.27 -15.14
C ALA A 69 0.73 -8.44 -16.35
N GLY A 70 0.21 -9.10 -17.39
CA GLY A 70 -0.16 -8.44 -18.64
C GLY A 70 -1.52 -7.74 -18.58
N THR A 71 -2.37 -8.16 -17.64
CA THR A 71 -3.73 -7.62 -17.45
C THR A 71 -3.99 -7.25 -15.98
N LEU A 72 -5.02 -6.43 -15.75
CA LEU A 72 -5.45 -6.06 -14.40
C LEU A 72 -5.86 -7.28 -13.55
N ALA A 73 -6.55 -8.25 -14.15
CA ALA A 73 -6.97 -9.47 -13.46
C ALA A 73 -5.78 -10.35 -13.05
N GLU A 74 -4.77 -10.46 -13.92
CA GLU A 74 -3.50 -11.12 -13.60
C GLU A 74 -2.76 -10.37 -12.49
N PHE A 75 -2.75 -9.03 -12.52
CA PHE A 75 -2.11 -8.22 -11.48
C PHE A 75 -2.73 -8.42 -10.11
N ILE A 76 -4.07 -8.41 -10.00
CA ILE A 76 -4.79 -8.67 -8.73
C ILE A 76 -4.33 -10.01 -8.13
N THR A 77 -4.28 -11.05 -8.96
CA THR A 77 -3.86 -12.41 -8.55
C THR A 77 -2.38 -12.45 -8.18
N ALA A 78 -1.52 -11.83 -9.00
CA ALA A 78 -0.07 -11.80 -8.79
C ALA A 78 0.32 -10.99 -7.55
N ASN A 79 -0.43 -9.92 -7.22
CA ASN A 79 -0.24 -9.11 -6.03
C ASN A 79 -0.52 -9.92 -4.75
N ALA A 80 -1.63 -10.66 -4.73
CA ALA A 80 -1.93 -11.59 -3.63
C ALA A 80 -0.83 -12.65 -3.48
N ALA A 81 -0.39 -13.24 -4.60
CA ALA A 81 0.68 -14.23 -4.59
C ALA A 81 2.02 -13.68 -4.11
N ALA A 82 2.41 -12.48 -4.54
CA ALA A 82 3.64 -11.81 -4.09
C ALA A 82 3.59 -11.52 -2.59
N THR A 83 2.44 -11.06 -2.08
CA THR A 83 2.21 -10.81 -0.65
C THR A 83 2.37 -12.09 0.17
N CYS A 84 1.66 -13.15 -0.20
CA CYS A 84 1.71 -14.43 0.52
C CYS A 84 3.08 -15.12 0.42
N ALA A 85 3.76 -15.01 -0.73
CA ALA A 85 5.12 -15.49 -0.87
C ALA A 85 6.07 -14.74 0.09
N ARG A 86 5.97 -13.41 0.16
CA ARG A 86 6.80 -12.63 1.07
C ARG A 86 6.55 -12.98 2.53
N TYR A 87 5.28 -13.11 2.93
CA TYR A 87 4.93 -13.54 4.29
C TYR A 87 5.50 -14.91 4.62
N LYS A 88 5.36 -15.88 3.72
CA LYS A 88 5.94 -17.20 3.89
C LYS A 88 7.46 -17.14 4.06
N ASP A 89 8.16 -16.42 3.19
CA ASP A 89 9.61 -16.30 3.22
C ASP A 89 10.09 -15.66 4.52
N CYS A 90 9.35 -14.67 5.01
CA CYS A 90 9.68 -13.96 6.24
C CYS A 90 9.33 -14.70 7.53
N CYS A 91 8.24 -15.47 7.55
CA CYS A 91 7.82 -16.22 8.73
C CYS A 91 8.69 -17.44 9.00
N GLY A 92 9.40 -17.96 8.00
CA GLY A 92 10.27 -19.12 8.16
C GLY A 92 9.49 -20.40 8.50
N SER A 93 9.91 -21.10 9.56
CA SER A 93 9.23 -22.30 10.10
C SER A 93 8.52 -21.91 11.41
N PRO A 94 7.26 -22.32 11.70
CA PRO A 94 6.52 -23.51 11.24
C PRO A 94 5.94 -23.41 9.81
N ALA A 95 5.27 -24.48 9.36
CA ALA A 95 4.60 -24.50 8.06
C ALA A 95 3.65 -23.29 7.91
N PHE A 96 3.70 -22.63 6.75
CA PHE A 96 2.85 -21.49 6.39
C PHE A 96 1.72 -21.94 5.46
N ASP A 97 0.48 -21.69 5.84
CA ASP A 97 -0.73 -21.98 5.07
C ASP A 97 -0.91 -20.95 3.94
N THR A 98 -0.22 -21.23 2.83
CA THR A 98 -0.26 -20.38 1.63
C THR A 98 -1.66 -20.33 1.02
N ALA A 99 -2.45 -21.41 1.13
CA ALA A 99 -3.79 -21.46 0.56
C ALA A 99 -4.74 -20.53 1.32
N LYS A 100 -4.69 -20.54 2.64
CA LYS A 100 -5.44 -19.61 3.49
C LYS A 100 -5.02 -18.17 3.23
N CYS A 101 -3.72 -17.90 3.14
CA CYS A 101 -3.23 -16.55 2.80
C CYS A 101 -3.78 -16.07 1.44
N LEU A 102 -3.69 -16.88 0.39
CA LEU A 102 -4.17 -16.53 -0.94
C LEU A 102 -5.68 -16.29 -0.97
N ALA A 103 -6.47 -17.05 -0.19
CA ALA A 103 -7.92 -16.88 -0.11
C ALA A 103 -8.30 -15.50 0.46
N GLU A 104 -7.55 -15.00 1.44
CA GLU A 104 -7.79 -13.68 2.05
C GLU A 104 -7.20 -12.55 1.18
N PHE A 105 -5.93 -12.67 0.79
CA PHE A 105 -5.24 -11.64 0.03
C PHE A 105 -5.64 -11.57 -1.45
N GLY A 106 -6.38 -12.55 -1.97
CA GLY A 106 -7.02 -12.44 -3.28
C GLY A 106 -7.95 -11.23 -3.38
N THR A 107 -8.61 -10.86 -2.28
CA THR A 107 -9.48 -9.66 -2.21
C THR A 107 -8.72 -8.41 -1.80
N TYR A 108 -7.80 -8.52 -0.84
CA TYR A 108 -7.15 -7.34 -0.26
C TYR A 108 -5.85 -6.95 -0.97
N GLY A 109 -5.02 -7.91 -1.40
CA GLY A 109 -3.67 -7.62 -1.89
C GLY A 109 -2.79 -6.92 -0.84
N TRP A 110 -1.66 -6.41 -1.29
CA TRP A 110 -0.71 -5.68 -0.45
C TRP A 110 -1.33 -4.42 0.15
N VAL A 111 -1.45 -4.36 1.48
CA VAL A 111 -2.04 -3.21 2.21
C VAL A 111 -3.35 -2.75 1.56
N SER A 112 -4.23 -3.72 1.29
CA SER A 112 -5.56 -3.48 0.73
C SER A 112 -5.57 -2.87 -0.69
N SER A 113 -4.45 -2.93 -1.44
CA SER A 113 -4.34 -2.39 -2.80
C SER A 113 -5.29 -3.02 -3.82
N ASN A 114 -5.86 -4.19 -3.53
CA ASN A 114 -6.84 -4.84 -4.40
C ASN A 114 -8.29 -4.56 -4.00
N THR A 115 -8.57 -3.97 -2.83
CA THR A 115 -9.94 -3.88 -2.28
C THR A 115 -10.92 -3.24 -3.28
N ASP A 116 -10.57 -2.10 -3.87
CA ASP A 116 -11.41 -1.44 -4.87
C ASP A 116 -11.36 -2.10 -6.26
N LEU A 117 -10.31 -2.87 -6.56
CA LEU A 117 -10.10 -3.53 -7.86
C LEU A 117 -10.80 -4.89 -7.95
N ALA A 118 -10.96 -5.56 -6.80
CA ALA A 118 -11.62 -6.85 -6.67
C ALA A 118 -13.15 -6.76 -6.63
N VAL A 119 -13.72 -5.55 -6.63
CA VAL A 119 -15.17 -5.34 -6.76
C VAL A 119 -15.64 -5.88 -8.11
N ASN A 120 -16.69 -6.69 -8.08
CA ASN A 120 -17.18 -7.40 -9.27
C ASN A 120 -17.58 -6.39 -10.36
N GLY A 121 -16.99 -6.54 -11.55
CA GLY A 121 -17.18 -5.64 -12.69
C GLY A 121 -16.14 -4.54 -12.85
N VAL A 122 -15.32 -4.22 -11.82
CA VAL A 122 -14.28 -3.17 -11.93
C VAL A 122 -13.17 -3.61 -12.88
N ALA A 123 -12.59 -4.80 -12.64
CA ALA A 123 -11.48 -5.30 -13.46
C ALA A 123 -11.83 -5.57 -14.93
N THR A 124 -13.12 -5.77 -15.24
CA THR A 124 -13.62 -6.09 -16.59
C THR A 124 -14.40 -4.95 -17.24
N GLY A 125 -14.74 -3.89 -16.50
CA GLY A 125 -15.64 -2.82 -16.93
C GLY A 125 -14.99 -1.75 -17.83
N GLY A 126 -13.67 -1.80 -18.03
CA GLY A 126 -12.94 -0.84 -18.88
C GLY A 126 -12.83 0.58 -18.32
N LYS A 127 -13.21 0.77 -17.05
CA LYS A 127 -13.17 2.05 -16.32
C LYS A 127 -11.89 2.27 -15.50
N VAL A 128 -10.97 1.31 -15.58
CA VAL A 128 -9.67 1.34 -14.93
C VAL A 128 -8.62 1.01 -15.98
N THR A 129 -7.61 1.87 -16.09
CA THR A 129 -6.43 1.64 -16.92
C THR A 129 -5.35 1.00 -16.06
N TYR A 130 -4.89 -0.18 -16.46
CA TYR A 130 -3.78 -0.88 -15.81
C TYR A 130 -2.47 -0.59 -16.54
N ASP A 131 -1.43 -0.27 -15.77
CA ASP A 131 -0.06 -0.10 -16.26
C ASP A 131 0.78 -1.33 -15.84
N PRO A 132 1.16 -2.20 -16.80
CA PRO A 132 1.91 -3.41 -16.49
C PRO A 132 3.32 -3.16 -15.96
N VAL A 133 3.94 -2.03 -16.31
CA VAL A 133 5.28 -1.65 -15.84
C VAL A 133 5.21 -1.26 -14.38
N VAL A 134 4.24 -0.42 -14.01
CA VAL A 134 4.01 -0.03 -12.61
C VAL A 134 3.52 -1.21 -11.77
N GLY A 135 2.65 -2.05 -12.34
CA GLY A 135 2.22 -3.31 -11.73
C GLY A 135 3.41 -4.21 -11.39
N SER A 136 4.32 -4.44 -12.34
CA SER A 136 5.54 -5.23 -12.11
C SER A 136 6.44 -4.61 -11.03
N ALA A 137 6.56 -3.27 -11.01
CA ALA A 137 7.33 -2.57 -9.99
C ALA A 137 6.74 -2.74 -8.57
N CYS A 138 5.41 -2.77 -8.44
CA CYS A 138 4.71 -3.12 -7.20
C CYS A 138 5.06 -4.54 -6.73
N LEU A 139 4.93 -5.53 -7.62
CA LEU A 139 5.22 -6.93 -7.29
C LEU A 139 6.67 -7.15 -6.85
N THR A 140 7.61 -6.50 -7.53
CA THR A 140 9.03 -6.51 -7.15
C THR A 140 9.26 -5.83 -5.81
N ALA A 141 8.63 -4.69 -5.56
CA ALA A 141 8.76 -3.99 -4.28
C ALA A 141 8.31 -4.88 -3.12
N ILE A 142 7.14 -5.54 -3.24
CA ILE A 142 6.64 -6.49 -2.22
C ILE A 142 7.64 -7.62 -1.97
N ARG A 143 8.17 -8.25 -3.03
CA ARG A 143 9.10 -9.39 -2.86
C ARG A 143 10.41 -9.02 -2.19
N ASN A 144 10.84 -7.78 -2.37
CA ASN A 144 12.12 -7.31 -1.84
C ASN A 144 12.00 -6.72 -0.42
N MET A 145 10.79 -6.53 0.11
CA MET A 145 10.56 -5.88 1.40
C MET A 145 11.30 -6.51 2.56
N THR A 146 12.22 -5.82 3.22
CA THR A 146 12.88 -6.30 4.44
C THR A 146 11.90 -6.94 5.42
N CYS A 147 12.13 -8.17 5.89
CA CYS A 147 11.13 -8.90 6.70
C CYS A 147 10.86 -8.30 8.08
N LYS A 148 11.93 -8.03 8.85
CA LYS A 148 11.84 -7.51 10.22
C LYS A 148 12.38 -6.09 10.24
N ASN A 149 11.72 -5.21 11.00
CA ASN A 149 12.06 -3.79 11.08
C ASN A 149 12.14 -3.16 9.67
N THR A 150 11.13 -3.42 8.85
CA THR A 150 11.06 -2.89 7.49
C THR A 150 11.06 -1.37 7.56
N PRO A 151 11.98 -0.66 6.89
CA PRO A 151 11.90 0.78 6.80
C PRO A 151 10.53 1.22 6.27
N SER A 152 9.86 2.15 6.96
CA SER A 152 8.52 2.60 6.56
C SER A 152 8.52 3.18 5.15
N ALA A 153 9.62 3.80 4.72
CA ALA A 153 9.80 4.25 3.34
C ALA A 153 9.76 3.10 2.31
N GLU A 154 10.29 1.93 2.64
CA GLU A 154 10.22 0.73 1.80
C GLU A 154 8.77 0.21 1.71
N HIS A 155 8.10 0.13 2.87
CA HIS A 155 6.69 -0.25 2.95
C HIS A 155 5.79 0.70 2.16
N LYS A 156 5.99 2.02 2.34
CA LYS A 156 5.31 3.07 1.58
C LYS A 156 5.60 3.00 0.09
N ASN A 157 6.84 2.71 -0.30
CA ASN A 157 7.18 2.56 -1.70
C ASN A 157 6.42 1.41 -2.37
N ALA A 158 6.30 0.27 -1.70
CA ALA A 158 5.49 -0.84 -2.18
C ALA A 158 4.01 -0.45 -2.28
N LEU A 159 3.47 0.18 -1.23
CA LEU A 159 2.10 0.72 -1.22
C LEU A 159 1.85 1.64 -2.41
N ASP A 160 2.60 2.73 -2.55
CA ASP A 160 2.40 3.75 -3.57
C ASP A 160 2.45 3.14 -4.99
N LYS A 161 3.40 2.23 -5.25
CA LYS A 161 3.48 1.51 -6.53
C LYS A 161 2.26 0.63 -6.80
N CYS A 162 1.78 -0.08 -5.79
CA CYS A 162 0.63 -0.98 -5.97
C CYS A 162 -0.67 -0.22 -6.21
N TYR A 163 -0.84 0.95 -5.62
CA TYR A 163 -1.99 1.82 -5.88
C TYR A 163 -1.88 2.53 -7.24
N ALA A 164 -0.67 2.88 -7.67
CA ALA A 164 -0.42 3.50 -8.97
C ALA A 164 -0.52 2.54 -10.17
N ALA A 165 -0.47 1.22 -9.94
CA ALA A 165 -0.56 0.21 -11.00
C ALA A 165 -1.88 0.27 -11.78
N ALA A 166 -2.93 0.85 -11.19
CA ALA A 166 -4.24 0.98 -11.79
C ALA A 166 -4.80 2.38 -11.54
N THR A 167 -5.22 3.07 -12.59
CA THR A 167 -5.79 4.42 -12.53
C THR A 167 -7.20 4.43 -13.10
N GLY A 168 -8.14 5.01 -12.36
CA GLY A 168 -9.51 5.17 -12.82
C GLY A 168 -9.67 6.22 -13.91
N THR A 169 -10.65 6.02 -14.79
CA THR A 169 -10.92 6.88 -15.94
C THR A 169 -12.28 7.58 -15.87
N VAL A 170 -13.09 7.25 -14.87
CA VAL A 170 -14.43 7.83 -14.69
C VAL A 170 -14.30 9.26 -14.19
N ALA A 171 -14.85 10.20 -14.96
CA ALA A 171 -14.90 11.61 -14.62
C ALA A 171 -15.82 11.88 -13.42
N LEU A 172 -15.67 13.04 -12.81
CA LEU A 172 -16.56 13.50 -11.73
C LEU A 172 -18.03 13.56 -12.21
N ASN A 173 -18.95 13.28 -11.28
CA ASN A 173 -20.39 13.19 -11.46
C ASN A 173 -20.84 12.06 -12.42
N GLN A 174 -19.99 11.08 -12.69
CA GLN A 174 -20.35 9.88 -13.46
C GLN A 174 -20.47 8.64 -12.56
N PRO A 175 -21.27 7.62 -12.97
CA PRO A 175 -21.48 6.42 -12.16
C PRO A 175 -20.21 5.57 -12.00
N CYS A 176 -20.00 5.05 -10.79
CA CYS A 176 -18.84 4.23 -10.43
C CYS A 176 -19.23 3.04 -9.55
N LEU A 177 -18.47 1.95 -9.64
CA LEU A 177 -18.63 0.77 -8.80
C LEU A 177 -17.72 0.79 -7.57
N SER A 178 -16.55 1.42 -7.69
CA SER A 178 -15.56 1.53 -6.62
C SER A 178 -14.70 2.77 -6.79
N ASN A 179 -13.91 3.10 -5.76
CA ASN A 179 -13.02 4.26 -5.79
C ASN A 179 -11.94 4.14 -6.87
N ALA A 180 -11.56 2.91 -7.24
CA ALA A 180 -10.58 2.69 -8.29
C ALA A 180 -11.06 3.10 -9.68
N GLU A 181 -12.37 3.19 -9.93
CA GLU A 181 -12.90 3.62 -11.22
C GLU A 181 -12.80 5.14 -11.42
N CYS A 182 -12.84 5.92 -10.35
CA CYS A 182 -12.77 7.37 -10.43
C CYS A 182 -11.37 7.86 -10.82
N ALA A 183 -11.30 8.96 -11.57
CA ALA A 183 -10.04 9.66 -11.79
C ALA A 183 -9.37 10.02 -10.45
N ASN A 184 -8.05 10.22 -10.46
CA ASN A 184 -7.23 10.49 -9.26
C ASN A 184 -7.60 11.77 -8.48
N THR A 185 -8.53 12.57 -8.97
CA THR A 185 -9.08 13.75 -8.30
C THR A 185 -10.42 13.49 -7.60
N GLY A 186 -10.90 12.24 -7.58
CA GLY A 186 -12.18 11.88 -6.99
C GLY A 186 -12.22 10.52 -6.31
N TYR A 187 -13.37 10.25 -5.69
CA TYR A 187 -13.70 8.99 -5.01
C TYR A 187 -15.11 8.56 -5.37
N CYS A 188 -15.44 7.29 -5.15
CA CYS A 188 -16.77 6.78 -5.47
C CYS A 188 -17.69 6.93 -4.26
N ASP A 189 -18.58 7.92 -4.31
CA ASP A 189 -19.59 8.15 -3.29
C ASP A 189 -20.76 7.17 -3.48
N THR A 190 -20.83 6.17 -2.60
CA THR A 190 -21.85 5.12 -2.60
C THR A 190 -23.07 5.46 -1.77
N ALA A 191 -23.20 6.70 -1.26
CA ALA A 191 -24.41 7.13 -0.56
C ALA A 191 -25.66 7.08 -1.45
N ASN A 192 -25.48 7.11 -2.77
CA ASN A 192 -26.54 6.92 -3.76
C ASN A 192 -26.42 5.54 -4.43
N ASP A 193 -27.54 4.84 -4.61
CA ASP A 193 -27.61 3.52 -5.25
C ASP A 193 -26.85 3.52 -6.60
N GLY A 194 -25.71 2.83 -6.64
CA GLY A 194 -24.89 2.68 -7.85
C GLY A 194 -23.66 3.59 -7.94
N GLY A 195 -23.34 4.36 -6.90
CA GLY A 195 -22.09 5.11 -6.77
C GLY A 195 -21.96 6.31 -7.73
N THR A 196 -21.32 7.39 -7.32
CA THR A 196 -20.97 8.50 -8.22
C THR A 196 -19.59 9.04 -7.90
N CYS A 197 -18.76 9.28 -8.91
CA CYS A 197 -17.45 9.87 -8.69
C CYS A 197 -17.59 11.32 -8.22
N THR A 198 -17.22 11.58 -6.97
CA THR A 198 -17.25 12.89 -6.33
C THR A 198 -15.83 13.40 -6.17
N ALA A 199 -15.64 14.73 -6.17
CA ALA A 199 -14.32 15.32 -5.95
C ALA A 199 -13.79 14.95 -4.56
N LEU A 200 -12.47 14.75 -4.45
CA LEU A 200 -11.83 14.63 -3.13
C LEU A 200 -12.11 15.88 -2.29
N LYS A 201 -12.35 15.66 -1.01
CA LYS A 201 -12.63 16.70 -0.02
C LYS A 201 -11.35 17.45 0.35
N ALA A 202 -11.49 18.76 0.57
CA ALA A 202 -10.37 19.62 0.92
C ALA A 202 -9.96 19.45 2.39
N ALA A 203 -8.82 20.01 2.78
CA ALA A 203 -8.39 20.00 4.17
C ALA A 203 -9.44 20.66 5.08
N ASN A 204 -9.71 20.03 6.22
CA ASN A 204 -10.73 20.33 7.23
C ASN A 204 -12.18 20.07 6.82
N ASP A 205 -12.46 19.61 5.60
CA ASP A 205 -13.81 19.19 5.24
C ASP A 205 -14.20 17.93 6.03
N PRO A 206 -15.48 17.80 6.43
CA PRO A 206 -15.96 16.63 7.15
C PRO A 206 -15.89 15.40 6.28
N CYS A 207 -15.42 14.28 6.83
CA CYS A 207 -15.28 13.02 6.11
C CYS A 207 -15.77 11.83 6.95
N THR A 208 -16.07 10.73 6.27
CA THR A 208 -16.51 9.50 6.93
C THR A 208 -15.37 8.48 6.98
N ILE A 209 -15.16 7.90 8.15
CA ILE A 209 -14.25 6.77 8.33
C ILE A 209 -15.05 5.49 8.01
N ASN A 210 -15.19 5.19 6.72
CA ASN A 210 -15.89 4.00 6.23
C ASN A 210 -14.87 2.88 5.91
N GLY A 211 -14.35 2.24 6.96
CA GLY A 211 -13.43 1.11 6.84
C GLY A 211 -11.95 1.49 6.81
N ALA A 212 -11.13 0.57 6.30
CA ALA A 212 -9.67 0.64 6.32
C ALA A 212 -9.08 1.48 5.18
N GLN A 213 -9.79 2.48 4.66
CA GLN A 213 -9.28 3.45 3.68
C GLN A 213 -10.30 4.58 3.59
N SER A 214 -9.95 5.80 4.00
CA SER A 214 -10.84 6.93 3.74
C SER A 214 -10.50 7.56 2.40
N ASN A 215 -11.28 7.16 1.41
CA ASN A 215 -11.10 7.60 0.03
C ASN A 215 -11.66 9.01 -0.22
N GLU A 216 -12.37 9.59 0.74
CA GLU A 216 -12.97 10.92 0.59
C GLU A 216 -11.92 12.03 0.57
N CYS A 217 -10.78 11.84 1.25
CA CYS A 217 -9.73 12.87 1.40
C CYS A 217 -8.53 12.65 0.46
N SER A 218 -8.31 11.41 0.02
CA SER A 218 -7.29 11.09 -0.98
C SER A 218 -7.70 9.92 -1.87
N TYR A 219 -7.18 9.93 -3.09
CA TYR A 219 -7.43 8.86 -4.05
C TYR A 219 -6.94 7.53 -3.48
N ARG A 220 -7.90 6.64 -3.18
CA ARG A 220 -7.66 5.30 -2.65
C ARG A 220 -6.80 5.28 -1.37
N GLY A 221 -6.85 6.35 -0.57
CA GLY A 221 -6.04 6.48 0.65
C GLY A 221 -4.54 6.71 0.42
N ALA A 222 -4.05 6.86 -0.81
CA ALA A 222 -2.62 6.98 -1.12
C ALA A 222 -2.09 8.42 -1.17
N GLY A 223 -2.91 9.42 -0.83
CA GLY A 223 -2.54 10.83 -0.92
C GLY A 223 -2.00 11.44 0.38
N ALA A 224 -1.66 12.72 0.31
CA ALA A 224 -1.14 13.48 1.45
C ALA A 224 -2.19 13.83 2.52
N SER A 225 -3.48 13.59 2.24
CA SER A 225 -4.61 13.90 3.11
C SER A 225 -5.40 12.63 3.44
N GLN A 226 -5.76 12.47 4.71
CA GLN A 226 -6.45 11.32 5.26
C GLN A 226 -7.65 11.78 6.08
N CYS A 227 -8.66 10.92 6.22
CA CYS A 227 -9.78 11.24 7.12
C CYS A 227 -9.42 10.88 8.56
N LEU A 228 -8.99 11.88 9.30
CA LEU A 228 -8.56 11.74 10.68
C LEU A 228 -9.59 12.41 11.58
N ASN A 229 -10.14 11.65 12.53
CA ASN A 229 -11.15 12.14 13.48
C ASN A 229 -12.38 12.80 12.80
N GLY A 230 -12.78 12.29 11.63
CA GLY A 230 -13.94 12.79 10.88
C GLY A 230 -13.69 14.07 10.08
N ALA A 231 -12.44 14.49 9.92
CA ALA A 231 -12.07 15.59 9.03
C ALA A 231 -10.87 15.22 8.14
N CYS A 232 -10.83 15.75 6.92
CA CYS A 232 -9.67 15.59 6.06
C CYS A 232 -8.49 16.39 6.61
N ALA A 233 -7.41 15.72 6.96
CA ALA A 233 -6.22 16.34 7.53
C ALA A 233 -4.95 15.76 6.88
N PRO A 234 -3.81 16.47 6.93
CA PRO A 234 -2.55 15.91 6.50
C PRO A 234 -2.26 14.58 7.19
N ALA A 235 -1.53 13.69 6.52
CA ALA A 235 -1.01 12.48 7.15
C ALA A 235 -0.19 12.83 8.41
N LEU A 236 -0.28 11.95 9.41
CA LEU A 236 0.34 12.05 10.72
C LEU A 236 1.86 11.96 10.67
N ALA A 237 2.53 12.76 11.49
CA ALA A 237 3.98 12.73 11.66
C ALA A 237 4.40 11.50 12.50
N ASN A 238 5.68 11.13 12.40
CA ASN A 238 6.23 10.07 13.25
C ASN A 238 6.06 10.41 14.75
N GLY A 239 5.64 9.42 15.54
CA GLY A 239 5.35 9.52 16.96
C GLY A 239 3.88 9.84 17.29
N GLU A 240 3.05 10.21 16.30
CA GLU A 240 1.62 10.42 16.51
C GLU A 240 0.85 9.09 16.49
N GLU A 241 -0.25 9.01 17.24
CA GLU A 241 -1.12 7.81 17.27
C GLU A 241 -1.82 7.60 15.94
N CYS A 242 -1.71 6.40 15.39
CA CYS A 242 -2.28 6.03 14.11
C CYS A 242 -3.15 4.78 14.24
N THR A 243 -4.07 4.60 13.29
CA THR A 243 -4.87 3.35 13.22
C THR A 243 -4.37 2.47 12.08
N TYR A 244 -3.91 3.08 10.99
CA TYR A 244 -3.50 2.38 9.78
C TYR A 244 -2.23 2.96 9.18
N HIS A 245 -1.52 2.16 8.38
CA HIS A 245 -0.26 2.56 7.74
C HIS A 245 -0.36 3.82 6.88
N TYR A 246 -1.49 4.01 6.18
CA TYR A 246 -1.73 5.17 5.33
C TYR A 246 -2.07 6.44 6.12
N ASP A 247 -2.35 6.35 7.43
CA ASP A 247 -2.52 7.55 8.27
C ASP A 247 -1.19 8.29 8.43
N CYS A 248 -0.06 7.59 8.32
CA CYS A 248 1.28 8.09 8.58
C CYS A 248 1.98 8.63 7.33
N GLN A 249 2.67 9.76 7.45
CA GLN A 249 3.51 10.31 6.37
C GLN A 249 4.60 9.32 5.93
N SER A 250 5.15 8.58 6.89
CA SER A 250 6.14 7.53 6.65
C SER A 250 5.56 6.30 5.94
N GLY A 251 4.23 6.15 5.91
CA GLY A 251 3.53 4.95 5.47
C GLY A 251 3.65 3.77 6.42
N GLY A 252 4.02 4.02 7.68
CA GLY A 252 4.21 2.99 8.69
C GLY A 252 3.56 3.31 10.02
N CYS A 253 2.60 2.48 10.40
CA CYS A 253 1.88 2.52 11.67
C CYS A 253 2.20 1.23 12.43
N ASN A 254 2.83 1.32 13.60
CA ASN A 254 3.36 0.15 14.29
C ASN A 254 2.99 0.19 15.78
N ALA A 255 2.76 -0.98 16.37
CA ALA A 255 2.49 -1.09 17.79
C ALA A 255 3.79 -0.84 18.57
N ALA A 256 3.87 0.30 19.24
CA ALA A 256 4.93 0.58 20.19
C ALA A 256 4.53 0.00 21.56
N ASP A 257 5.42 -0.79 22.15
CA ASP A 257 5.32 -1.18 23.55
C ASP A 257 5.60 0.06 24.41
N GLN A 258 4.60 0.51 25.17
CA GLN A 258 4.70 1.67 26.07
C GLN A 258 5.41 1.30 27.39
N GLY A 259 5.73 0.02 27.63
CA GLY A 259 6.37 -0.45 28.85
C GLY A 259 5.48 -0.47 30.10
N ASP A 260 4.21 -0.05 29.98
CA ASP A 260 3.18 -0.07 31.03
C ASP A 260 2.17 -1.22 30.88
N GLY A 261 2.38 -2.09 29.88
CA GLY A 261 1.47 -3.16 29.50
C GLY A 261 0.36 -2.73 28.54
N GLY A 262 0.35 -1.47 28.10
CA GLY A 262 -0.46 -0.97 26.99
C GLY A 262 0.29 -1.03 25.65
N PHE A 263 -0.45 -1.22 24.57
CA PHE A 263 0.05 -1.02 23.21
C PHE A 263 -0.59 0.25 22.66
N VAL A 264 0.23 1.21 22.26
CA VAL A 264 -0.22 2.35 21.45
C VAL A 264 0.38 2.16 20.07
N VAL A 265 -0.44 2.34 19.05
CA VAL A 265 0.02 2.23 17.67
C VAL A 265 0.39 3.64 17.21
N THR A 266 1.65 3.85 16.87
CA THR A 266 2.17 5.17 16.45
C THR A 266 2.82 5.11 15.09
N CYS A 267 2.88 6.25 14.41
CA CYS A 267 3.63 6.39 13.18
C CYS A 267 5.13 6.23 13.44
N GLU A 268 5.77 5.30 12.75
CA GLU A 268 7.17 4.96 12.96
C GLU A 268 7.98 4.99 11.67
N ASN A 269 9.31 5.03 11.82
CA ASN A 269 10.27 4.90 10.72
C ASN A 269 10.51 3.46 10.28
N ASN A 270 10.05 2.49 11.07
CA ASN A 270 10.04 1.09 10.70
C ASN A 270 8.66 0.50 10.97
N VAL A 271 8.29 -0.53 10.23
CA VAL A 271 7.08 -1.31 10.45
C VAL A 271 7.43 -2.76 10.70
N ASP A 272 6.63 -3.41 11.54
CA ASP A 272 6.57 -4.86 11.61
C ASP A 272 5.30 -5.34 10.90
N PHE A 273 5.35 -5.41 9.57
CA PHE A 273 4.19 -5.86 8.79
C PHE A 273 3.87 -7.35 9.03
N LEU A 274 4.75 -8.09 9.70
CA LEU A 274 4.57 -9.50 10.04
C LEU A 274 3.88 -9.70 11.39
N ALA A 275 3.63 -8.63 12.15
CA ALA A 275 3.01 -8.70 13.47
C ALA A 275 1.69 -9.50 13.43
N GLY A 276 1.69 -10.71 14.01
CA GLY A 276 0.55 -11.62 14.04
C GLY A 276 0.30 -12.41 12.75
N ILE A 277 0.98 -12.10 11.64
CA ILE A 277 0.81 -12.79 10.34
C ILE A 277 1.30 -14.23 10.42
N CYS A 278 2.47 -14.44 11.03
CA CYS A 278 3.07 -15.77 11.10
C CYS A 278 2.24 -16.74 11.97
N GLU A 279 1.58 -16.25 13.01
CA GLU A 279 0.67 -17.04 13.84
C GLU A 279 -0.70 -17.24 13.18
N LEU A 280 -1.14 -16.31 12.34
CA LEU A 280 -2.45 -16.36 11.69
C LEU A 280 -2.51 -17.45 10.60
N TYR A 281 -1.41 -17.66 9.88
CA TYR A 281 -1.32 -18.60 8.76
C TYR A 281 -0.56 -19.88 9.12
N VAL A 282 -0.63 -20.36 10.35
CA VAL A 282 -0.23 -21.73 10.67
C VAL A 282 -1.35 -22.71 10.24
N PRO A 283 -1.06 -23.83 9.56
CA PRO A 283 -2.05 -24.84 9.22
C PRO A 283 -2.81 -25.33 10.45
N ASP A 284 -4.13 -25.49 10.32
CA ASP A 284 -4.95 -26.06 11.39
C ASP A 284 -4.51 -27.50 11.68
N GLY A 285 -4.01 -27.76 12.91
CA GLY A 285 -3.72 -29.12 13.40
C GLY A 285 -2.24 -29.56 13.38
N GLY A 286 -1.30 -28.62 13.32
CA GLY A 286 0.12 -28.87 13.61
C GLY A 286 0.43 -29.02 15.10
#